data_AF-A0A7V3HBV0-F1
#
_entry.id   AF-A0A7V3HBV0-F1
#
_cell.length_a   1.000
_cell.length_b   1.000
_cell.length_c   1.000
_cell.angle_alpha   90.00
_cell.angle_beta   90.00
_cell.angle_gamma   90.00
#
_symmetry.space_group_name_H-M   'P 1'
#
loop_
_entity.id
_entity.type
_entity.pdbx_description
1 polymer ?
#
loop_
_entity_poly.entity_id
_entity_poly.type
_entity_poly.pdbx_seq_one_letter_code
_entity_poly.pdbx_strand_id
1 'polypeptide(L)'
;MKTLLKRLKGEKAIIVDEDSNSLGMAEVVFIRQLKAEATTIIGVSVSSDIAEKVSSVKILDIEDAISYNGDIKNLEDSVIVCRCERVTLGEIRKCIKNGIRDLNQIKAITRAGMGACGAKTCNSLLISIMKSEGVKIEEITDLTKRPLFVETELGVFAGLNKKEGKDISFSGF
;
A
#
# COMPACT_ATOMS: atom_id res chain seq x y z
N MET A 1 4.15 -0.63 -12.33
CA MET A 1 5.15 0.42 -12.67
C MET A 1 6.02 0.11 -13.90
N LYS A 2 6.71 -1.04 -14.02
CA LYS A 2 7.58 -1.34 -15.19
C LYS A 2 6.86 -1.22 -16.55
N THR A 3 5.58 -1.59 -16.62
CA THR A 3 4.76 -1.49 -17.84
C THR A 3 4.36 -0.06 -18.19
N LEU A 4 4.10 0.78 -17.18
CA LEU A 4 3.80 2.22 -17.34
C LEU A 4 5.03 2.99 -17.83
N LEU A 5 6.19 2.74 -17.22
CA LEU A 5 7.44 3.39 -17.60
C LEU A 5 7.92 3.00 -19.02
N LYS A 6 7.62 1.78 -19.48
CA LYS A 6 7.97 1.36 -20.85
C LYS A 6 7.14 2.07 -21.93
N ARG A 7 5.94 2.58 -21.60
CA ARG A 7 5.08 3.30 -22.56
C ARG A 7 5.61 4.70 -22.88
N LEU A 8 6.32 5.33 -21.94
CA LEU A 8 6.83 6.70 -22.07
C LEU A 8 8.03 6.88 -23.02
N LYS A 9 8.58 5.81 -23.60
CA LYS A 9 9.77 5.92 -24.45
C LYS A 9 9.39 6.58 -25.78
N GLY A 10 9.76 7.84 -25.97
CA GLY A 10 9.41 8.65 -27.14
C GLY A 10 8.10 9.44 -27.01
N GLU A 11 7.47 9.43 -25.82
CA GLU A 11 6.31 10.27 -25.51
C GLU A 11 6.73 11.55 -24.78
N LYS A 12 5.83 12.54 -24.75
CA LYS A 12 5.99 13.75 -23.94
C LYS A 12 5.53 13.47 -22.51
N ALA A 13 6.33 13.86 -21.53
CA ALA A 13 5.97 13.77 -20.12
C ALA A 13 5.84 15.17 -19.51
N ILE A 14 4.96 15.33 -18.53
CA ILE A 14 4.79 16.60 -17.84
C ILE A 14 5.95 16.77 -16.85
N ILE A 15 6.65 17.90 -16.93
CA ILE A 15 7.72 18.29 -16.01
C ILE A 15 7.17 19.23 -14.95
N VAL A 16 7.65 19.07 -13.71
CA VAL A 16 7.22 19.89 -12.59
C VAL A 16 8.41 20.43 -11.79
N ASP A 17 8.19 21.55 -11.09
CA ASP A 17 9.12 22.12 -10.14
C ASP A 17 9.06 21.42 -8.76
N GLU A 18 9.81 21.94 -7.78
CA GLU A 18 9.85 21.43 -6.40
C GLU A 18 8.49 21.57 -5.68
N ASP A 19 7.67 22.52 -6.09
CA ASP A 19 6.34 22.80 -5.55
C ASP A 19 5.22 22.03 -6.29
N SER A 20 5.60 21.12 -7.20
CA SER A 20 4.68 20.35 -8.07
C SER A 20 3.88 21.18 -9.07
N ASN A 21 4.31 22.41 -9.40
CA ASN A 21 3.71 23.20 -10.47
C ASN A 21 4.18 22.69 -11.83
N SER A 22 3.26 22.64 -12.80
CA SER A 22 3.58 22.22 -14.16
C SER A 22 4.43 23.26 -14.89
N LEU A 23 5.62 22.85 -15.33
CA LEU A 23 6.54 23.64 -16.16
C LEU A 23 6.36 23.36 -17.67
N GLY A 24 5.45 22.45 -18.02
CA GLY A 24 5.12 22.09 -19.40
C GLY A 24 5.38 20.63 -19.74
N MET A 25 5.46 20.33 -21.03
CA MET A 25 5.72 19.00 -21.56
C MET A 25 7.14 18.90 -22.11
N ALA A 26 7.87 17.87 -21.68
CA ALA A 26 9.24 17.57 -22.11
C ALA A 26 9.30 16.25 -22.86
N GLU A 27 10.19 16.13 -23.84
CA GLU A 27 10.39 14.88 -24.57
C GLU A 27 11.24 13.91 -23.75
N VAL A 28 10.80 12.66 -23.62
CA VAL A 28 11.57 11.60 -22.95
C VAL A 28 12.64 11.05 -23.90
N VAL A 29 13.89 11.44 -23.67
CA VAL A 29 15.07 11.07 -24.47
C VAL A 29 15.45 9.62 -24.25
N PHE A 30 15.48 9.18 -22.99
CA PHE A 30 15.85 7.81 -22.67
C PHE A 30 15.21 7.31 -21.38
N ILE A 31 15.07 5.99 -21.30
CA ILE A 31 14.66 5.27 -20.10
C ILE A 31 15.67 4.14 -19.90
N ARG A 32 16.43 4.19 -18.81
CA ARG A 32 17.48 3.22 -18.49
C ARG A 32 17.22 2.60 -17.13
N GLN A 33 17.21 1.27 -17.07
CA GLN A 33 17.10 0.54 -15.81
C GLN A 33 18.51 0.20 -15.27
N LEU A 34 18.81 0.61 -14.05
CA LEU A 34 20.04 0.24 -13.36
C LEU A 34 19.88 -1.17 -12.81
N LYS A 35 20.72 -2.11 -13.29
CA LYS A 35 20.63 -3.54 -12.94
C LYS A 35 20.86 -3.81 -11.44
N ALA A 36 21.57 -2.92 -10.74
CA ALA A 36 21.95 -3.12 -9.34
C ALA A 36 20.84 -2.78 -8.33
N GLU A 37 19.92 -1.85 -8.65
CA GLU A 37 19.08 -1.21 -7.61
C GLU A 37 17.57 -1.17 -7.92
N ALA A 38 17.10 -1.84 -8.98
CA ALA A 38 15.72 -1.69 -9.50
C ALA A 38 15.30 -0.25 -9.86
N THR A 39 16.20 0.72 -9.73
CA THR A 39 16.04 2.13 -10.11
C THR A 39 15.92 2.29 -11.62
N THR A 40 14.96 3.09 -12.05
CA THR A 40 14.77 3.47 -13.46
C THR A 40 15.07 4.96 -13.61
N ILE A 41 16.06 5.27 -14.45
CA ILE A 41 16.42 6.65 -14.83
C ILE A 41 15.63 7.03 -16.06
N ILE A 42 15.00 8.20 -16.03
CA ILE A 42 14.32 8.83 -17.15
C ILE A 42 15.08 10.11 -17.48
N GLY A 43 15.58 10.22 -18.71
CA GLY A 43 16.15 11.45 -19.22
C GLY A 43 15.11 12.20 -20.03
N VAL A 44 14.91 13.48 -19.73
CA VAL A 44 14.00 14.37 -20.46
C VAL A 44 14.78 15.51 -21.10
N SER A 45 14.34 15.95 -22.28
CA SER A 45 14.88 17.11 -22.99
C SER A 45 14.06 18.33 -22.65
N VAL A 46 14.71 19.37 -22.15
CA VAL A 46 14.11 20.64 -21.71
C VAL A 46 14.96 21.81 -22.20
N SER A 47 14.35 22.98 -22.32
CA SER A 47 15.07 24.19 -22.71
C SER A 47 15.93 24.73 -21.55
N SER A 48 17.01 25.42 -21.89
CA SER A 48 18.01 25.87 -20.90
C SER A 48 17.44 26.84 -19.86
N ASP A 49 16.40 27.59 -20.20
CA ASP A 49 15.73 28.56 -19.34
C ASP A 49 14.91 27.93 -18.20
N ILE A 50 14.45 26.69 -18.37
CA ILE A 50 13.70 25.95 -17.35
C ILE A 50 14.50 24.80 -16.71
N ALA A 51 15.65 24.44 -17.27
CA ALA A 51 16.43 23.28 -16.86
C ALA A 51 16.77 23.25 -15.36
N GLU A 52 17.09 24.40 -14.76
CA GLU A 52 17.41 24.51 -13.33
C GLU A 52 16.18 24.38 -12.41
N LYS A 53 14.97 24.54 -12.95
CA LYS A 53 13.71 24.51 -12.19
C LYS A 53 13.03 23.14 -12.22
N VAL A 54 13.39 22.27 -13.17
CA VAL A 54 12.77 20.95 -13.32
C VAL A 54 13.28 20.02 -12.23
N SER A 55 12.38 19.59 -11.35
CA SER A 55 12.71 18.70 -10.22
C SER A 55 12.23 17.26 -10.49
N SER A 56 11.05 17.09 -11.08
CA SER A 56 10.50 15.76 -11.32
C SER A 56 9.60 15.66 -12.57
N VAL A 57 9.22 14.42 -12.89
CA VAL A 57 8.35 14.09 -14.02
C VAL A 57 7.05 13.51 -13.49
N LYS A 58 5.93 14.07 -13.91
CA LYS A 58 4.59 13.55 -13.60
C LYS A 58 4.28 12.40 -14.56
N ILE A 59 4.30 11.18 -14.02
CA ILE A 59 4.12 9.92 -14.77
C ILE A 59 2.68 9.38 -14.65
N LEU A 60 1.96 9.83 -13.63
CA LEU A 60 0.57 9.49 -13.35
C LEU A 60 -0.16 10.78 -12.97
N ASP A 61 -1.37 10.96 -13.49
CA ASP A 61 -2.27 11.95 -12.96
C ASP A 61 -2.78 11.53 -11.58
N ILE A 62 -3.24 12.50 -10.78
CA ILE A 62 -3.65 12.24 -9.39
C ILE A 62 -4.86 11.31 -9.37
N GLU A 63 -5.80 11.51 -10.28
CA GLU A 63 -6.97 10.63 -10.44
C GLU A 63 -6.55 9.19 -10.78
N ASP A 64 -5.59 9.04 -11.69
CA ASP A 64 -5.06 7.74 -12.08
C ASP A 64 -4.27 7.08 -10.96
N ALA A 65 -3.49 7.85 -10.19
CA ALA A 65 -2.75 7.36 -9.03
C ALA A 65 -3.69 6.87 -7.92
N ILE A 66 -4.78 7.58 -7.67
CA ILE A 66 -5.82 7.17 -6.70
C ILE A 66 -6.54 5.89 -7.17
N SER A 67 -6.72 5.73 -8.48
CA SER A 67 -7.34 4.54 -9.09
C SER A 67 -6.37 3.34 -9.21
N TYR A 68 -5.06 3.59 -9.18
CA TYR A 68 -4.04 2.57 -9.37
C TYR A 68 -3.99 1.58 -8.19
N ASN A 69 -4.73 0.48 -8.31
CA ASN A 69 -4.71 -0.62 -7.35
C ASN A 69 -3.64 -1.68 -7.68
N GLY A 70 -2.67 -1.35 -8.54
CA GLY A 70 -1.77 -2.36 -9.12
C GLY A 70 -2.56 -3.43 -9.90
N ASP A 71 -1.90 -4.56 -10.17
CA ASP A 71 -2.54 -5.70 -10.85
C ASP A 71 -2.93 -6.80 -9.83
N ILE A 72 -3.60 -6.40 -8.73
CA ILE A 72 -4.01 -7.33 -7.66
C ILE A 72 -4.88 -8.45 -8.22
N LYS A 73 -5.72 -8.13 -9.21
CA LYS A 73 -6.62 -9.09 -9.86
C LYS A 73 -5.89 -10.29 -10.48
N ASN A 74 -4.68 -10.09 -11.01
CA ASN A 74 -3.89 -11.15 -11.63
C ASN A 74 -2.89 -11.83 -10.69
N LEU A 75 -2.87 -11.48 -9.39
CA LEU A 75 -2.03 -12.17 -8.41
C LEU A 75 -2.56 -13.58 -8.11
N GLU A 76 -1.63 -14.49 -7.83
CA GLU A 76 -1.93 -15.86 -7.42
C GLU A 76 -2.68 -15.90 -6.08
N ASP A 77 -3.61 -16.84 -5.95
CA ASP A 77 -4.41 -17.02 -4.74
C ASP A 77 -3.57 -17.44 -3.52
N SER A 78 -2.36 -17.98 -3.73
CA SER A 78 -1.40 -18.40 -2.70
C SER A 78 -0.73 -17.23 -1.96
N VAL A 79 -0.83 -16.00 -2.49
CA VAL A 79 -0.19 -14.81 -1.93
C VAL A 79 -0.72 -14.53 -0.52
N ILE A 80 0.20 -14.40 0.45
CA ILE A 80 -0.15 -14.08 1.83
C ILE A 80 -0.50 -12.59 1.97
N VAL A 81 -1.73 -12.31 2.40
CA VAL A 81 -2.23 -10.96 2.65
C VAL A 81 -2.10 -10.59 4.14
N CYS A 82 -2.47 -11.50 5.04
CA CYS A 82 -2.27 -11.31 6.48
C CYS A 82 -1.12 -12.18 6.96
N ARG A 83 0.06 -11.57 7.18
CA ARG A 83 1.26 -12.31 7.60
C ARG A 83 1.13 -12.95 8.99
N CYS A 84 0.45 -12.29 9.92
CA CYS A 84 0.30 -12.79 11.29
C CYS A 84 -0.55 -14.05 11.35
N GLU A 85 -1.68 -14.06 10.64
CA GLU A 85 -2.63 -15.19 10.64
C GLU A 85 -2.43 -16.11 9.42
N ARG A 86 -1.44 -15.81 8.56
CA ARG A 86 -1.11 -16.53 7.33
C ARG A 86 -2.29 -16.68 6.35
N VAL A 87 -3.15 -15.67 6.28
CA VAL A 87 -4.31 -15.65 5.38
C VAL A 87 -3.89 -15.32 3.97
N THR A 88 -4.35 -16.12 3.02
CA THR A 88 -4.06 -16.02 1.60
C THR A 88 -5.06 -15.12 0.86
N LEU A 89 -4.68 -14.66 -0.34
CA LEU A 89 -5.54 -13.89 -1.23
C LEU A 89 -6.77 -14.69 -1.66
N GLY A 90 -6.61 -15.98 -1.94
CA GLY A 90 -7.70 -16.87 -2.33
C GLY A 90 -8.80 -16.99 -1.28
N GLU A 91 -8.43 -17.05 0.01
CA GLU A 91 -9.39 -17.09 1.12
C GLU A 91 -10.24 -15.82 1.18
N ILE A 92 -9.60 -14.65 1.03
CA ILE A 92 -10.30 -13.35 1.01
C ILE A 92 -11.21 -13.25 -0.22
N ARG A 93 -10.72 -13.62 -1.41
CA ARG A 93 -11.51 -13.66 -2.64
C ARG A 93 -12.74 -14.53 -2.51
N LYS A 94 -12.61 -15.71 -1.87
CA LYS A 94 -13.74 -16.61 -1.63
C LYS A 94 -14.82 -15.93 -0.79
N CYS A 95 -14.45 -15.21 0.28
CA CYS A 95 -15.40 -14.42 1.06
C CYS A 95 -16.12 -13.35 0.20
N ILE A 96 -15.36 -12.61 -0.62
CA ILE A 96 -15.92 -11.55 -1.47
C ILE A 96 -16.89 -12.11 -2.52
N LYS A 97 -16.51 -13.22 -3.17
CA LYS A 97 -17.34 -13.94 -4.15
C LYS A 97 -18.63 -14.49 -3.53
N ASN A 98 -18.60 -14.82 -2.24
CA ASN A 98 -19.79 -15.20 -1.47
C ASN A 98 -20.68 -14.01 -1.06
N GLY A 99 -20.39 -12.79 -1.53
CA GLY A 99 -21.22 -11.61 -1.29
C GLY A 99 -20.84 -10.82 -0.04
N ILE A 100 -19.77 -11.16 0.67
CA ILE A 100 -19.36 -10.42 1.87
C ILE A 100 -18.82 -9.04 1.46
N ARG A 101 -19.33 -7.99 2.13
CA ARG A 101 -18.93 -6.59 1.95
C ARG A 101 -18.41 -5.92 3.22
N ASP A 102 -18.42 -6.65 4.34
CA ASP A 102 -17.96 -6.17 5.64
C ASP A 102 -16.63 -6.84 6.01
N LEU A 103 -15.59 -6.02 6.21
CA LEU A 103 -14.27 -6.51 6.63
C LEU A 103 -14.32 -7.19 8.00
N ASN A 104 -15.26 -6.85 8.88
CA ASN A 104 -15.43 -7.52 10.17
C ASN A 104 -15.93 -8.96 9.97
N GLN A 105 -16.75 -9.24 8.95
CA GLN A 105 -17.14 -10.60 8.58
C GLN A 105 -15.98 -11.39 7.97
N ILE A 106 -15.21 -10.77 7.06
CA ILE A 106 -13.99 -11.39 6.51
C ILE A 106 -13.02 -11.72 7.65
N LYS A 107 -12.81 -10.80 8.59
CA LYS A 107 -12.02 -10.99 9.80
C LYS A 107 -12.55 -12.15 10.64
N ALA A 108 -13.84 -12.24 10.88
CA ALA A 108 -14.42 -13.33 11.68
C ALA A 108 -14.20 -14.72 11.05
N ILE A 109 -14.29 -14.81 9.72
CA ILE A 109 -14.16 -16.08 8.99
C ILE A 109 -12.68 -16.47 8.80
N THR A 110 -11.85 -15.53 8.35
CA THR A 110 -10.48 -15.81 7.92
C THR A 110 -9.43 -15.48 8.98
N ARG A 111 -9.82 -14.75 10.04
CA ARG A 111 -8.92 -14.14 11.04
C ARG A 111 -8.04 -13.00 10.50
N ALA A 112 -8.14 -12.62 9.22
CA ALA A 112 -7.38 -11.49 8.68
C ALA A 112 -7.61 -10.21 9.53
N GLY A 113 -6.53 -9.64 10.06
CA GLY A 113 -6.59 -8.49 10.98
C GLY A 113 -6.75 -8.83 12.47
N MET A 114 -6.63 -10.10 12.87
CA MET A 114 -6.59 -10.53 14.28
C MET A 114 -5.18 -10.68 14.87
N GLY A 115 -4.15 -10.62 14.04
CA GLY A 115 -2.77 -10.75 14.51
C GLY A 115 -2.32 -9.59 15.41
N ALA A 116 -1.18 -9.78 16.06
CA ALA A 116 -0.53 -8.79 16.93
C ALA A 116 -0.46 -7.38 16.29
N CYS A 117 -0.17 -7.32 14.98
CA CYS A 117 -0.13 -6.08 14.22
C CYS A 117 -1.46 -5.27 14.20
N GLY A 118 -2.59 -5.82 14.65
CA GLY A 118 -3.86 -5.10 14.75
C GLY A 118 -4.39 -4.61 13.40
N ALA A 119 -4.17 -5.38 12.34
CA ALA A 119 -4.51 -5.05 10.95
C ALA A 119 -3.77 -3.86 10.33
N LYS A 120 -2.75 -3.28 10.99
CA LYS A 120 -1.98 -2.13 10.46
C LYS A 120 -1.37 -2.38 9.09
N THR A 121 -1.02 -3.63 8.78
CA THR A 121 -0.35 -4.00 7.52
C THR A 121 -1.33 -4.49 6.46
N CYS A 122 -2.42 -5.16 6.87
CA CYS A 122 -3.32 -5.83 5.93
C CYS A 122 -4.62 -5.07 5.67
N ASN A 123 -5.00 -4.06 6.46
CA ASN A 123 -6.29 -3.39 6.28
C ASN A 123 -6.42 -2.71 4.91
N SER A 124 -5.43 -1.90 4.52
CA SER A 124 -5.41 -1.25 3.21
C SER A 124 -5.40 -2.27 2.06
N LEU A 125 -4.68 -3.38 2.23
CA LEU A 125 -4.65 -4.48 1.26
C LEU A 125 -6.03 -5.12 1.10
N LEU A 126 -6.75 -5.37 2.19
CA LEU A 126 -8.11 -5.93 2.14
C LEU A 126 -9.05 -5.03 1.34
N ILE A 127 -9.01 -3.72 1.58
CA ILE A 127 -9.81 -2.73 0.85
C ILE A 127 -9.43 -2.75 -0.64
N SER A 128 -8.13 -2.74 -0.97
CA SER A 128 -7.66 -2.78 -2.36
C SER A 128 -8.06 -4.09 -3.07
N ILE A 129 -8.05 -5.23 -2.36
CA ILE A 129 -8.51 -6.52 -2.90
C ILE A 129 -10.00 -6.43 -3.22
N MET A 130 -10.83 -5.94 -2.29
CA MET A 130 -12.27 -5.77 -2.53
C MET A 130 -12.55 -4.87 -3.74
N LYS A 131 -11.85 -3.73 -3.85
CA LYS A 131 -11.92 -2.87 -5.04
C LYS A 131 -11.55 -3.60 -6.32
N SER A 132 -10.47 -4.40 -6.28
CA SER A 132 -10.00 -5.16 -7.46
C SER A 132 -10.99 -6.24 -7.90
N GLU A 133 -11.78 -6.77 -6.98
CA GLU A 133 -12.89 -7.71 -7.24
C GLU A 133 -14.19 -7.00 -7.66
N GLY A 134 -14.16 -5.67 -7.85
CA GLY A 134 -15.28 -4.87 -8.35
C GLY A 134 -16.22 -4.34 -7.27
N VAL A 135 -15.86 -4.42 -5.99
CA VAL A 135 -16.67 -3.85 -4.90
C VAL A 135 -16.46 -2.35 -4.84
N LYS A 136 -17.56 -1.60 -4.85
CA LYS A 136 -17.56 -0.15 -4.70
C LYS A 136 -17.15 0.25 -3.29
N ILE A 137 -16.40 1.35 -3.13
CA ILE A 137 -15.87 1.74 -1.82
C ILE A 137 -16.97 2.07 -0.81
N GLU A 138 -18.12 2.57 -1.29
CA GLU A 138 -19.28 2.91 -0.48
C GLU A 138 -19.96 1.68 0.11
N GLU A 139 -19.76 0.50 -0.49
CA GLU A 139 -20.32 -0.77 -0.01
C GLU A 139 -19.40 -1.45 1.03
N ILE A 140 -18.13 -1.00 1.14
CA ILE A 140 -17.15 -1.64 2.02
C ILE A 140 -17.31 -1.10 3.44
N THR A 141 -17.66 -1.99 4.37
CA THR A 141 -17.59 -1.68 5.80
C THR A 141 -16.18 -1.98 6.32
N ASP A 142 -15.49 -0.97 6.84
CA ASP A 142 -14.12 -1.08 7.35
C ASP A 142 -14.06 -1.81 8.71
N LEU A 143 -12.85 -2.24 9.10
CA LEU A 143 -12.60 -2.86 10.40
C LEU A 143 -12.89 -1.88 11.54
N THR A 144 -13.57 -2.39 12.57
CA THR A 144 -13.83 -1.61 13.78
C THR A 144 -12.51 -1.26 14.50
N LYS A 145 -12.22 0.04 14.63
CA LYS A 145 -11.07 0.53 15.40
C LYS A 145 -11.30 0.36 16.90
N ARG A 146 -10.33 -0.17 17.62
CA ARG A 146 -10.39 -0.38 19.08
C ARG A 146 -9.34 0.48 19.78
N PRO A 147 -9.56 0.91 21.04
CA PRO A 147 -8.72 1.91 21.71
C PRO A 147 -7.23 1.53 21.85
N LEU A 148 -6.91 0.24 21.96
CA LEU A 148 -5.51 -0.20 22.05
C LEU A 148 -4.90 -0.29 20.66
N PHE A 149 -4.15 0.75 20.30
CA PHE A 149 -3.46 0.81 19.02
C PHE A 149 -2.20 -0.06 18.99
N VAL A 150 -1.53 -0.23 20.12
CA VAL A 150 -0.37 -1.12 20.28
C VAL A 150 -0.61 -2.08 21.44
N GLU A 151 -0.03 -3.25 21.32
CA GLU A 151 0.03 -4.24 22.38
C GLU A 151 0.76 -3.63 23.57
N THR A 152 0.24 -3.85 24.77
CA THR A 152 0.87 -3.39 26.00
C THR A 152 0.66 -4.42 27.10
N GLU A 153 1.57 -4.42 28.07
CA GLU A 153 1.50 -5.34 29.20
C GLU A 153 0.26 -5.05 30.06
N LEU A 154 -0.45 -6.10 30.49
CA LEU A 154 -1.62 -5.95 31.35
C LEU A 154 -1.29 -5.21 32.67
N GLY A 155 -0.05 -5.38 33.15
CA GLY A 155 0.46 -4.70 34.34
C GLY A 155 0.40 -3.17 34.23
N VAL A 156 0.58 -2.61 33.03
CA VAL A 156 0.47 -1.15 32.80
C VAL A 156 -0.95 -0.68 33.10
N PHE A 157 -1.97 -1.43 32.66
CA PHE A 157 -3.38 -1.10 32.98
C PHE A 157 -3.74 -1.33 34.44
N ALA A 158 -3.09 -2.29 35.09
CA ALA A 158 -3.28 -2.58 36.51
C ALA A 158 -2.53 -1.60 37.43
N GLY A 159 -1.83 -0.60 36.89
CA GLY A 159 -1.02 0.35 37.67
C GLY A 159 0.20 -0.30 38.33
N LEU A 160 0.65 -1.47 37.84
CA LEU A 160 1.86 -2.13 38.31
C LEU A 160 3.07 -1.40 37.72
N ASN A 161 3.69 -0.53 38.52
CA ASN A 161 4.98 0.05 38.18
C ASN A 161 6.03 -1.07 38.14
N LYS A 162 6.86 -1.10 37.08
CA LYS A 162 8.09 -1.90 37.08
C LYS A 162 8.92 -1.47 38.29
N LYS A 163 8.91 -2.24 39.37
CA LYS A 163 9.87 -2.06 40.45
C LYS A 163 11.26 -2.25 39.84
N GLU A 164 12.11 -1.25 40.00
CA GLU A 164 13.52 -1.30 39.61
C GLU A 164 14.14 -2.64 40.05
N GLY A 165 14.64 -3.41 39.09
CA GLY A 165 15.53 -4.55 39.37
C GLY A 165 14.92 -5.95 39.53
N LYS A 166 13.63 -6.18 39.23
CA LYS A 166 13.18 -7.55 38.96
C LYS A 166 12.60 -7.63 37.56
N ASP A 167 13.32 -8.34 36.69
CA ASP A 167 12.79 -8.86 35.45
C ASP A 167 11.48 -9.58 35.79
N ILE A 168 10.37 -8.91 35.48
CA ILE A 168 9.06 -9.55 35.41
C ILE A 168 9.08 -10.28 34.08
N SER A 169 9.91 -11.31 33.99
CA SER A 169 9.83 -12.28 32.91
C SER A 169 8.47 -12.94 33.07
N PHE A 170 7.49 -12.40 32.37
CA PHE A 170 6.20 -13.06 32.19
C PHE A 170 6.45 -14.23 31.23
N SER A 171 7.10 -15.27 31.75
CA SER A 171 7.37 -16.55 31.08
C SER A 171 6.06 -17.34 31.03
N GLY A 172 5.13 -16.86 30.22
CA GLY A 172 3.80 -17.43 30.12
C GLY A 172 3.07 -16.91 28.89
N PHE A 173 3.66 -17.13 27.72
CA PHE A 173 3.14 -17.89 26.56
C PHE A 173 4.20 -17.94 25.47
#